data_AF-A0A2J2HFD7-F1
#
_entry.id   AF-A0A2J2HFD7-F1
#
_cell.length_a   1.000
_cell.length_b   1.000
_cell.length_c   1.000
_cell.angle_alpha   90.00
_cell.angle_beta   90.00
_cell.angle_gamma   90.00
#
_symmetry.space_group_name_H-M   'P 1'
#
loop_
_entity.id
_entity.type
_entity.pdbx_description
1 polymer ?
#
loop_
_entity_poly.entity_id
_entity_poly.type
_entity_poly.pdbx_seq_one_letter_code
_entity_poly.pdbx_strand_id
1 'polypeptide(L)'
;MVRAGVVVAALMLALYTYLGVSLVLSKMHRGFIPITMVIAFVIGFALLLARLAIPALVILVIAYVMLIGTYAVLISVATTRASKALWGVATIILTLIPPILIGGGLAVMNYIKYMALIEQATAIIASAIETWKLGVGQ
;
A
#
# COMPACT_ATOMS: atom_id res chain seq x y z
N MET A 1 10.51 17.33 10.12
CA MET A 1 10.35 16.39 9.00
C MET A 1 10.01 14.95 9.44
N VAL A 2 10.66 14.39 10.48
CA VAL A 2 10.40 13.01 10.96
C VAL A 2 8.93 12.72 11.33
N ARG A 3 8.21 13.68 11.94
CA ARG A 3 6.83 13.48 12.39
C ARG A 3 5.82 13.23 11.25
N ALA A 4 5.93 13.97 10.15
CA ALA A 4 4.97 13.84 9.05
C ALA A 4 5.12 12.50 8.30
N GLY A 5 6.36 12.06 8.07
CA GLY A 5 6.62 10.77 7.41
C GLY A 5 6.10 9.57 8.21
N VAL A 6 6.22 9.61 9.54
CA VAL A 6 5.69 8.55 10.42
C VAL A 6 4.16 8.54 10.42
N VAL A 7 3.53 9.71 10.51
CA VAL A 7 2.05 9.83 10.47
C VAL A 7 1.50 9.28 9.16
N VAL A 8 2.14 9.63 8.05
CA VAL A 8 1.78 9.17 6.72
C VAL A 8 1.94 7.66 6.58
N ALA A 9 3.07 7.10 7.02
CA ALA A 9 3.28 5.65 6.99
C ALA A 9 2.23 4.91 7.84
N ALA A 10 1.90 5.44 9.01
CA ALA A 10 0.88 4.88 9.89
C ALA A 10 -0.52 4.91 9.26
N LEU A 11 -0.91 6.03 8.64
CA LEU A 11 -2.18 6.15 7.90
C LEU A 11 -2.27 5.14 6.76
N MET A 12 -1.18 5.00 6.01
CA MET A 12 -1.10 4.08 4.88
C MET A 12 -1.22 2.62 5.32
N LEU A 13 -0.50 2.24 6.38
CA LEU A 13 -0.62 0.92 7.02
C LEU A 13 -2.05 0.65 7.50
N ALA A 14 -2.69 1.62 8.14
CA ALA A 14 -4.07 1.51 8.60
C ALA A 14 -5.04 1.26 7.43
N LEU A 15 -4.86 1.96 6.31
CA LEU A 15 -5.68 1.77 5.11
C LEU A 15 -5.49 0.39 4.48
N TYR A 16 -4.26 -0.10 4.36
CA TYR A 16 -4.01 -1.46 3.87
C TYR A 16 -4.54 -2.54 4.82
N THR A 17 -4.48 -2.29 6.13
CA THR A 17 -5.08 -3.17 7.13
C THR A 17 -6.59 -3.23 6.95
N TYR A 18 -7.24 -2.06 6.85
CA TYR A 18 -8.68 -1.95 6.62
C TYR A 18 -9.11 -2.65 5.33
N LEU A 19 -8.36 -2.45 4.24
CA LEU A 19 -8.59 -3.13 2.98
C LEU A 19 -8.54 -4.65 3.14
N GLY A 20 -7.48 -5.17 3.76
CA GLY A 20 -7.33 -6.61 3.95
C GLY A 20 -8.46 -7.20 4.79
N VAL A 21 -8.81 -6.54 5.89
CA VAL A 21 -9.94 -6.94 6.74
C VAL A 21 -11.25 -6.90 5.96
N SER A 22 -11.53 -5.82 5.22
CA SER A 22 -12.75 -5.68 4.40
C SER A 22 -12.87 -6.80 3.37
N LEU A 23 -11.79 -7.10 2.64
CA LEU A 23 -11.75 -8.19 1.66
C LEU A 23 -12.01 -9.56 2.32
N VAL A 24 -11.38 -9.83 3.48
CA VAL A 24 -11.59 -11.09 4.21
C VAL A 24 -13.03 -11.22 4.72
N LEU A 25 -13.61 -10.14 5.27
CA LEU A 25 -14.99 -10.11 5.72
C LEU A 25 -15.99 -10.32 4.57
N SER A 26 -15.66 -9.82 3.37
CA SER A 26 -16.40 -10.10 2.12
C SER A 26 -16.11 -11.49 1.53
N LYS A 27 -15.55 -12.43 2.31
CA LYS A 27 -15.21 -13.82 1.91
C LYS A 27 -14.20 -13.92 0.76
N MET A 28 -13.46 -12.86 0.47
CA MET A 28 -12.39 -12.89 -0.52
C MET A 28 -11.06 -13.23 0.15
N HIS A 29 -10.63 -14.49 0.00
CA HIS A 29 -9.34 -14.98 0.52
C HIS A 29 -8.13 -14.16 0.04
N ARG A 30 -8.27 -13.41 -1.06
CA ARG A 30 -7.22 -12.50 -1.54
C ARG A 30 -6.92 -11.35 -0.56
N GLY A 31 -7.80 -11.08 0.40
CA GLY A 31 -7.57 -10.11 1.48
C GLY A 31 -6.41 -10.46 2.42
N PHE A 32 -5.93 -11.71 2.43
CA PHE A 32 -4.74 -12.07 3.20
C PHE A 32 -3.45 -11.44 2.68
N ILE A 33 -3.38 -11.09 1.39
CA ILE A 33 -2.18 -10.48 0.78
C ILE A 33 -1.87 -9.10 1.38
N PRO A 34 -2.81 -8.12 1.44
CA PRO A 34 -2.55 -6.86 2.14
C PRO A 34 -2.31 -7.04 3.64
N ILE A 35 -2.91 -8.04 4.30
CA ILE A 35 -2.67 -8.30 5.73
C ILE A 35 -1.22 -8.77 5.96
N THR A 36 -0.73 -9.74 5.19
CA THR A 36 0.65 -10.23 5.30
C THR A 36 1.66 -9.15 4.93
N MET A 37 1.34 -8.30 3.94
CA MET A 37 2.13 -7.12 3.60
C MET A 37 2.30 -6.18 4.81
N VAL A 38 1.21 -5.82 5.49
CA VAL A 38 1.23 -4.95 6.68
C VAL A 38 2.10 -5.57 7.77
N ILE A 39 1.89 -6.86 8.07
CA ILE A 39 2.66 -7.57 9.10
C ILE A 39 4.15 -7.56 8.77
N ALA A 40 4.52 -7.90 7.54
CA ALA A 40 5.91 -7.86 7.09
C ALA A 40 6.51 -6.46 7.23
N PHE A 41 5.78 -5.42 6.84
CA PHE A 41 6.26 -4.04 6.97
C PHE A 41 6.50 -3.65 8.43
N VAL A 42 5.57 -3.97 9.34
CA VAL A 42 5.70 -3.67 10.78
C VAL A 42 6.90 -4.40 11.38
N ILE A 43 7.09 -5.68 11.04
CA ILE A 43 8.25 -6.47 11.51
C ILE A 43 9.55 -5.87 10.96
N GLY A 44 9.62 -5.59 9.66
CA GLY A 44 10.79 -4.99 9.02
C GLY A 44 11.17 -3.65 9.65
N PHE A 45 10.17 -2.82 9.95
CA PHE A 45 10.38 -1.54 10.62
C PHE A 45 10.85 -1.71 12.08
N ALA A 46 10.26 -2.64 12.84
CA ALA A 46 10.72 -2.96 14.19
C ALA A 46 12.17 -3.46 14.22
N LEU A 47 12.56 -4.29 13.24
CA LEU A 47 13.94 -4.75 13.08
C LEU A 47 14.91 -3.61 12.76
N LEU A 48 14.50 -2.63 11.92
CA LEU A 48 15.29 -1.42 11.69
C LEU A 48 15.51 -0.63 12.98
N LEU A 49 14.46 -0.44 13.78
CA LEU A 49 14.56 0.26 15.07
C LEU A 49 15.46 -0.48 16.06
N ALA A 50 15.47 -1.82 16.02
CA ALA A 50 16.38 -2.66 16.77
C ALA A 50 17.82 -2.70 16.21
N ARG A 51 18.13 -1.91 15.17
CA ARG A 51 19.43 -1.85 14.48
C ARG A 51 19.84 -3.15 13.79
N LEU A 52 18.88 -4.02 13.48
CA LEU A 52 19.07 -5.27 12.76
C LEU A 52 18.89 -5.04 11.25
N ALA A 53 19.83 -4.32 10.63
CA ALA A 53 19.67 -3.81 9.26
C ALA A 53 19.52 -4.90 8.19
N ILE A 54 20.33 -5.95 8.23
CA ILE A 54 20.30 -7.06 7.25
C ILE A 54 18.95 -7.80 7.29
N PRO A 55 18.49 -8.34 8.44
CA PRO A 55 17.20 -9.03 8.48
C PRO A 55 16.03 -8.08 8.21
N ALA A 56 16.12 -6.81 8.63
CA ALA A 56 15.11 -5.82 8.27
C ALA A 56 15.00 -5.64 6.76
N LEU A 57 16.12 -5.57 6.05
CA LEU A 57 16.14 -5.41 4.59
C LEU A 57 15.47 -6.59 3.88
N VAL A 58 15.75 -7.83 4.31
CA VAL A 58 15.09 -9.03 3.78
C VAL A 58 13.57 -8.95 3.96
N ILE A 59 13.10 -8.61 5.16
CA ILE A 59 11.67 -8.53 5.46
C ILE A 59 11.01 -7.37 4.70
N LEU A 60 11.68 -6.23 4.54
CA LEU A 60 11.16 -5.09 3.79
C LEU A 60 11.08 -5.38 2.29
N VAL A 61 11.99 -6.18 1.73
CA VAL A 61 11.87 -6.66 0.34
C VAL A 61 10.63 -7.55 0.19
N ILE A 62 10.37 -8.45 1.14
CA ILE A 62 9.14 -9.26 1.14
C ILE A 62 7.89 -8.37 1.22
N ALA A 63 7.90 -7.38 2.12
CA ALA A 63 6.80 -6.41 2.23
C ALA A 63 6.57 -5.67 0.91
N TYR A 64 7.65 -5.30 0.20
CA TYR A 64 7.57 -4.65 -1.11
C TYR A 64 6.99 -5.58 -2.20
N VAL A 65 7.37 -6.86 -2.22
CA VAL A 65 6.76 -7.84 -3.13
C VAL A 65 5.27 -8.03 -2.83
N MET A 66 4.90 -8.11 -1.55
CA MET A 66 3.50 -8.22 -1.12
C MET A 66 2.71 -6.94 -1.42
N LEU A 67 3.36 -5.78 -1.43
CA LEU A 67 2.75 -4.53 -1.86
C LEU A 67 2.34 -4.62 -3.33
N ILE A 68 3.20 -5.12 -4.22
CA ILE A 68 2.85 -5.41 -5.63
C ILE A 68 1.68 -6.40 -5.72
N GLY A 69 1.69 -7.46 -4.91
CA GLY A 69 0.58 -8.40 -4.81
C GLY A 69 -0.74 -7.74 -4.40
N THR A 70 -0.67 -6.78 -3.47
CA THR A 70 -1.82 -6.00 -3.02
C THR A 70 -2.44 -5.17 -4.16
N TYR A 71 -1.62 -4.56 -5.02
CA TYR A 71 -2.09 -3.90 -6.25
C TYR A 71 -2.83 -4.86 -7.18
N ALA A 72 -2.31 -6.07 -7.38
CA ALA A 72 -2.96 -7.08 -8.21
C ALA A 72 -4.32 -7.50 -7.64
N VAL A 73 -4.42 -7.68 -6.32
CA VAL A 73 -5.70 -7.96 -5.64
C VAL A 73 -6.70 -6.84 -5.89
N LEU A 74 -6.27 -5.59 -5.75
CA LEU A 74 -7.12 -4.42 -5.91
C LEU A 74 -7.63 -4.23 -7.32
N ILE A 75 -6.79 -4.42 -8.33
CA ILE A 75 -7.24 -4.41 -9.74
C ILE A 75 -8.29 -5.51 -9.99
N SER A 76 -8.15 -6.66 -9.33
CA SER A 76 -9.08 -7.78 -9.48
C SER A 76 -10.44 -7.56 -8.82
N VAL A 77 -10.52 -6.67 -7.83
CA VAL A 77 -11.75 -6.38 -7.07
C VAL A 77 -12.38 -5.04 -7.48
N ALA A 78 -11.59 -4.11 -8.02
CA ALA A 78 -12.09 -2.86 -8.58
C ALA A 78 -13.05 -3.17 -9.74
N THR A 79 -14.30 -2.75 -9.58
CA THR A 79 -15.37 -2.87 -10.57
C THR A 79 -15.48 -1.59 -11.41
N THR A 80 -15.16 -0.42 -10.85
CA THR A 80 -15.23 0.84 -11.57
C THR A 80 -13.95 1.14 -12.37
N ARG A 81 -14.12 1.75 -13.55
CA ARG A 81 -13.00 2.17 -14.41
C ARG A 81 -12.11 3.20 -13.71
N ALA A 82 -12.70 4.06 -12.87
CA ALA A 82 -12.00 5.05 -12.06
C ALA A 82 -11.09 4.40 -11.01
N SER A 83 -11.58 3.42 -10.25
CA SER A 83 -10.76 2.69 -9.27
C SER A 83 -9.61 1.95 -9.96
N LYS A 84 -9.87 1.26 -11.08
CA LYS A 84 -8.80 0.62 -11.87
C LYS A 84 -7.74 1.61 -12.37
N ALA A 85 -8.15 2.79 -12.84
CA ALA A 85 -7.24 3.82 -13.30
C ALA A 85 -6.39 4.37 -12.14
N LEU A 86 -6.99 4.69 -10.99
CA LEU A 86 -6.28 5.14 -9.79
C LEU A 86 -5.24 4.11 -9.33
N TRP A 87 -5.57 2.82 -9.40
CA TRP A 87 -4.62 1.75 -9.10
C TRP A 87 -3.47 1.65 -10.10
N GLY A 88 -3.77 1.76 -11.40
CA GLY A 88 -2.76 1.79 -12.45
C GLY A 88 -1.77 2.94 -12.26
N VAL A 89 -2.27 4.15 -12.01
CA VAL A 89 -1.43 5.34 -11.78
C VAL A 89 -0.60 5.17 -10.50
N ALA A 90 -1.22 4.77 -9.38
CA ALA A 90 -0.51 4.54 -8.13
C ALA A 90 0.62 3.50 -8.25
N THR A 91 0.39 2.44 -9.04
CA THR A 91 1.40 1.40 -9.31
C THR A 91 2.57 1.97 -10.11
N ILE A 92 2.28 2.75 -11.16
CA ILE A 92 3.29 3.41 -11.99
C ILE A 92 4.12 4.38 -11.15
N ILE A 93 3.49 5.18 -10.28
CA ILE A 93 4.24 6.09 -9.42
C ILE A 93 5.15 5.31 -8.48
N LEU A 94 4.66 4.23 -7.86
CA LEU A 94 5.47 3.37 -6.98
C LEU A 94 6.68 2.75 -7.67
N THR A 95 6.51 2.22 -8.89
CA THR A 95 7.61 1.62 -9.64
C THR A 95 8.63 2.66 -10.13
N LEU A 96 8.21 3.92 -10.28
CA LEU A 96 9.08 5.03 -10.62
C LEU A 96 9.78 5.68 -9.42
N ILE A 97 9.35 5.40 -8.18
CA ILE A 97 10.01 5.93 -6.97
C ILE A 97 11.52 5.57 -6.92
N PRO A 98 11.97 4.32 -7.16
CA PRO A 98 13.40 3.99 -7.12
C PRO A 98 14.24 4.75 -8.17
N PRO A 99 13.85 4.85 -9.46
CA PRO A 99 14.54 5.71 -10.43
C PRO A 99 14.57 7.19 -10.03
N ILE A 100 13.45 7.71 -9.51
CA ILE A 100 13.33 9.11 -9.08
C ILE A 100 14.20 9.39 -7.85
N LEU A 101 14.38 8.41 -6.96
CA LEU A 101 15.30 8.51 -5.82
C LEU A 101 16.76 8.65 -6.25
N ILE A 102 17.12 8.12 -7.42
CA ILE A 102 18.49 8.17 -7.97
C ILE A 102 18.73 9.49 -8.72
N GLY A 103 17.71 10.06 -9.39
CA GLY A 103 17.87 11.22 -10.28
C GLY A 103 17.21 12.54 -9.84
N GLY A 104 16.23 12.52 -8.92
CA GLY A 104 15.39 13.66 -8.57
C GLY A 104 15.76 14.27 -7.21
N GLY A 105 16.14 15.54 -7.19
CA GLY A 105 16.45 16.27 -5.96
C GLY A 105 15.33 16.24 -4.90
N LEU A 106 15.67 16.56 -3.65
CA LEU A 106 14.83 16.37 -2.46
C LEU A 106 13.39 16.94 -2.55
N ALA A 107 13.20 18.04 -3.27
CA ALA A 107 11.89 18.69 -3.45
C ALA A 107 10.95 17.90 -4.37
N VAL A 108 11.47 17.42 -5.51
CA VAL A 108 10.74 16.57 -6.46
C VAL A 108 10.34 15.26 -5.77
N MET A 109 11.26 14.72 -4.95
CA MET A 109 11.04 13.50 -4.18
C MET A 109 9.91 13.64 -3.15
N ASN A 110 9.84 14.76 -2.42
CA ASN A 110 8.79 14.98 -1.43
C ASN A 110 7.41 15.15 -2.08
N TYR A 111 7.34 15.90 -3.19
CA TYR A 111 6.10 16.09 -3.93
C TYR A 111 5.54 14.77 -4.49
N ILE A 112 6.39 13.98 -5.15
CA ILE A 112 5.97 12.70 -5.74
C ILE A 112 5.54 11.70 -4.68
N LYS A 113 6.24 11.64 -3.54
CA LYS A 113 5.82 10.82 -2.39
C LYS A 113 4.43 11.22 -1.92
N TYR A 114 4.18 12.50 -1.68
CA TYR A 114 2.87 12.99 -1.22
C TYR A 114 1.75 12.68 -2.20
N MET A 115 1.97 12.87 -3.51
CA MET A 115 0.97 12.55 -4.53
C MET A 115 0.68 11.06 -4.59
N ALA A 116 1.72 10.21 -4.57
CA ALA A 116 1.57 8.76 -4.56
C ALA A 116 0.69 8.29 -3.38
N LEU A 117 0.89 8.88 -2.21
CA LEU A 117 0.16 8.52 -0.99
C LEU A 117 -1.31 8.89 -1.05
N ILE A 118 -1.63 10.08 -1.57
CA ILE A 118 -3.02 10.56 -1.71
C ILE A 118 -3.78 9.69 -2.73
N GLU A 119 -3.15 9.38 -3.87
CA GLU A 119 -3.76 8.53 -4.88
C GLU A 119 -4.00 7.11 -4.37
N GLN A 120 -3.02 6.54 -3.66
CA GLN A 120 -3.17 5.22 -3.05
C GLN A 120 -4.26 5.19 -1.99
N ALA A 121 -4.33 6.19 -1.12
CA ALA A 121 -5.38 6.27 -0.12
C ALA A 121 -6.77 6.33 -0.77
N THR A 122 -6.92 7.12 -1.83
CA THR A 122 -8.17 7.25 -2.58
C THR A 122 -8.57 5.94 -3.25
N ALA A 123 -7.60 5.24 -3.86
CA ALA A 123 -7.82 3.96 -4.51
C ALA A 123 -8.24 2.86 -3.51
N ILE A 124 -7.61 2.82 -2.33
CA ILE A 124 -7.97 1.88 -1.24
C ILE A 124 -9.40 2.11 -0.77
N ILE A 125 -9.76 3.37 -0.51
CA ILE A 125 -11.11 3.71 -0.04
C ILE A 125 -12.15 3.33 -1.09
N ALA A 126 -11.92 3.66 -2.36
CA ALA A 126 -12.83 3.31 -3.45
C ALA A 126 -13.04 1.79 -3.56
N SER A 127 -11.95 1.00 -3.55
CA SER A 127 -12.05 -0.46 -3.64
C SER A 127 -12.68 -1.10 -2.41
N ALA A 128 -12.43 -0.56 -1.21
CA ALA A 128 -13.08 -1.06 0.00
C ALA A 128 -14.59 -0.79 0.00
N ILE A 129 -15.04 0.37 -0.51
CA ILE A 129 -16.47 0.69 -0.67
C ILE A 129 -17.13 -0.25 -1.69
N GLU A 130 -16.49 -0.47 -2.84
CA GLU A 130 -17.00 -1.40 -3.87
C GLU A 130 -17.10 -2.82 -3.34
N THR A 131 -16.08 -3.29 -2.62
CA THR A 131 -16.05 -4.59 -1.94
C THR A 131 -17.20 -4.75 -0.94
N TRP A 132 -17.41 -3.74 -0.09
CA TRP A 132 -18.46 -3.77 0.91
C TRP A 132 -19.86 -3.87 0.29
N LYS A 133 -20.11 -3.11 -0.79
CA LYS A 133 -21.39 -3.21 -1.53
C LYS A 133 -21.65 -4.62 -2.07
N LEU A 134 -20.61 -5.30 -2.55
CA LEU A 134 -20.72 -6.67 -3.04
C LEU A 134 -20.96 -7.69 -1.91
N GLY A 135 -20.42 -7.42 -0.71
CA GLY A 135 -20.60 -8.29 0.46
C GLY A 135 -21.94 -8.13 1.20
N VAL A 136 -22.60 -6.97 1.08
CA VAL A 136 -23.93 -6.70 1.67
C VAL A 136 -25.09 -7.01 0.70
N GLY A 137 -24.81 -7.08 -0.60
CA GLY A 137 -25.80 -7.40 -1.65
C GLY A 137 -26.04 -8.90 -1.88
N GLN A 138 -25.49 -9.78 -1.04
CA GLN A 138 -25.75 -11.24 -1.02
C GLN A 138 -26.39 -11.63 0.31
#